data_AF-A0A7X9FWT8-F1
#
_entry.id   AF-A0A7X9FWT8-F1
#
_cell.length_a   1.000
_cell.length_b   1.000
_cell.length_c   1.000
_cell.angle_alpha   90.00
_cell.angle_beta   90.00
_cell.angle_gamma   90.00
#
_symmetry.space_group_name_H-M   'P 1'
#
loop_
_entity.id
_entity.type
_entity.pdbx_description
1 polymer ?
#
loop_
_entity_poly.entity_id
_entity_poly.type
_entity_poly.pdbx_seq_one_letter_code
_entity_poly.pdbx_strand_id
1 'polypeptide(L)'
;GQVKSKKGPNGGYYLSRAPETITVAEVIRVMDGPLAPINCVSVLEHETCPLEETCGLRCLWKEVRDMVAKHLEQTTFADVLERQRAINQKKIMEKKS
;
A
#
# COMPACT_ATOMS: atom_id res chain seq x y z
N GLY A 1 -11.19 9.66 1.75
CA GLY A 1 -11.69 8.29 1.69
C GLY A 1 -11.61 7.79 0.26
N GLN A 2 -11.20 6.55 0.07
CA GLN A 2 -10.77 5.98 -1.22
C GLN A 2 -11.97 5.45 -2.03
N VAL A 3 -13.08 5.18 -1.35
CA VAL A 3 -14.33 4.70 -1.94
C VAL A 3 -15.49 5.66 -1.68
N LYS A 4 -16.49 5.63 -2.55
CA LYS A 4 -17.81 6.26 -2.39
C LYS A 4 -18.86 5.17 -2.30
N SER A 5 -19.87 5.37 -1.45
CA SER A 5 -21.01 4.46 -1.32
C SER A 5 -22.25 5.08 -1.99
N LYS A 6 -22.99 4.27 -2.75
CA LYS A 6 -24.30 4.63 -3.30
C LYS A 6 -25.35 3.66 -2.76
N LYS A 7 -26.41 4.19 -2.15
CA LYS A 7 -27.55 3.41 -1.67
C LYS A 7 -28.60 3.19 -2.77
N GLY A 8 -29.43 2.15 -2.59
CA GLY A 8 -30.56 1.82 -3.47
C GLY A 8 -30.29 0.63 -4.41
N PRO A 9 -31.26 0.26 -5.25
CA PRO A 9 -31.08 -0.74 -6.31
C PRO A 9 -29.91 -0.35 -7.22
N ASN A 10 -29.04 -1.30 -7.56
CA ASN A 10 -27.74 -1.05 -8.23
C ASN A 10 -26.78 -0.14 -7.45
N GLY A 11 -26.93 -0.07 -6.12
CA GLY A 11 -25.97 0.55 -5.23
C GLY A 11 -24.69 -0.27 -5.07
N GLY A 12 -23.78 0.22 -4.24
CA GLY A 12 -22.49 -0.42 -3.97
C GLY A 12 -21.39 0.58 -3.66
N TYR A 13 -20.16 0.09 -3.69
CA TYR A 13 -18.95 0.88 -3.52
C TYR A 13 -18.25 1.08 -4.84
N TYR A 14 -17.79 2.30 -5.06
CA TYR A 14 -17.02 2.69 -6.24
C TYR A 14 -15.78 3.42 -5.79
N LEU A 15 -14.72 3.41 -6.60
CA LEU A 15 -13.58 4.26 -6.33
C LEU A 15 -14.01 5.73 -6.34
N SER A 16 -13.54 6.46 -5.33
CA SER A 16 -13.85 7.88 -5.18
C SER A 16 -13.10 8.74 -6.20
N ARG A 17 -12.00 8.21 -6.75
CA ARG A 17 -11.00 8.82 -7.65
C ARG A 17 -10.55 7.80 -8.70
N ALA A 18 -9.89 8.26 -9.75
CA ALA A 18 -9.34 7.38 -10.78
C ALA A 18 -8.24 6.46 -10.18
N PRO A 19 -8.16 5.17 -10.56
CA PRO A 19 -7.23 4.20 -9.96
C PRO A 19 -5.75 4.57 -10.14
N GLU A 20 -5.41 5.35 -11.17
CA GLU A 20 -4.07 5.88 -11.45
C GLU A 20 -3.63 6.93 -10.42
N THR A 21 -4.57 7.44 -9.62
CA THR A 21 -4.29 8.44 -8.59
C THR A 21 -4.26 7.85 -7.19
N ILE A 22 -4.69 6.60 -7.02
CA ILE A 22 -4.78 5.91 -5.72
C ILE A 22 -3.57 5.00 -5.58
N THR A 23 -2.66 5.35 -4.66
CA THR A 23 -1.48 4.54 -4.37
C THR A 23 -1.82 3.40 -3.41
N VAL A 24 -1.06 2.31 -3.48
CA VAL A 24 -1.19 1.19 -2.55
C VAL A 24 -0.84 1.64 -1.13
N ALA A 25 0.18 2.49 -0.99
CA ALA A 25 0.55 3.09 0.30
C ALA A 25 -0.61 3.83 0.97
N GLU A 26 -1.42 4.58 0.22
CA GLU A 26 -2.56 5.31 0.76
C GLU A 26 -3.59 4.37 1.40
N VAL A 27 -3.89 3.25 0.74
CA VAL A 27 -4.86 2.28 1.26
C VAL A 27 -4.32 1.56 2.49
N ILE A 28 -3.07 1.11 2.47
CA ILE A 28 -2.44 0.44 3.61
C ILE A 28 -2.41 1.38 4.81
N ARG A 29 -2.06 2.66 4.63
CA ARG A 29 -2.06 3.63 5.73
C ARG A 29 -3.42 3.81 6.40
N VAL A 30 -4.51 3.69 5.64
CA VAL A 30 -5.86 3.79 6.17
C VAL A 30 -6.32 2.50 6.85
N MET A 31 -5.84 1.33 6.40
CA MET A 31 -6.28 0.03 6.90
C MET A 31 -5.40 -0.51 8.03
N ASP A 32 -4.09 -0.51 7.84
CA ASP A 32 -3.10 -1.17 8.70
C ASP A 32 -2.26 -0.16 9.50
N GLY A 33 -2.30 1.12 9.13
CA GLY A 33 -1.53 2.19 9.77
C GLY A 33 -0.20 2.49 9.08
N PRO A 34 0.75 3.15 9.79
CA PRO A 34 1.99 3.63 9.20
C PRO A 34 2.81 2.52 8.54
N LEU A 35 3.49 2.86 7.44
CA LEU A 35 4.41 1.94 6.75
C LEU A 35 5.74 1.79 7.52
N ALA A 36 5.67 1.38 8.78
CA ALA A 36 6.81 1.32 9.69
C ALA A 36 6.88 -0.06 10.37
N PRO A 37 7.96 -0.81 10.17
CA PRO A 37 8.11 -2.12 10.81
C PRO A 37 8.26 -2.06 12.34
N ILE A 38 8.73 -0.93 12.88
CA ILE A 38 8.83 -0.65 14.32
C ILE A 38 8.47 0.81 14.61
N ASN A 39 7.94 1.09 15.79
CA ASN A 39 7.35 2.40 16.10
C ASN A 39 8.38 3.55 16.09
N CYS A 40 9.62 3.30 16.54
CA CYS A 40 10.67 4.33 16.54
C CYS A 40 11.19 4.69 15.12
N VAL A 41 10.82 3.92 14.09
CA VAL A 41 11.02 4.28 12.67
C VAL A 41 9.72 4.66 11.98
N SER A 42 8.65 4.97 12.71
CA SER A 42 7.45 5.53 12.08
C SER A 42 7.65 7.01 11.76
N VAL A 43 7.11 7.45 10.62
CA VAL A 43 7.04 8.88 10.26
C VAL A 43 5.73 9.50 10.75
N LEU A 44 4.65 8.72 10.76
CA LEU A 44 3.31 9.20 11.12
C LEU A 44 3.01 9.05 12.61
N GLU A 45 3.53 7.99 13.23
CA GLU A 45 3.24 7.60 14.63
C GLU A 45 4.54 7.22 15.32
N HIS A 46 5.48 8.16 15.35
CA HIS A 46 6.78 7.93 15.96
C HIS A 46 6.63 7.76 17.48
N GLU A 47 7.20 6.67 18.00
CA GLU A 47 7.35 6.45 19.44
C GLU A 47 8.82 6.49 19.83
N THR A 48 9.12 7.32 20.83
CA THR A 48 10.48 7.50 21.34
C THR A 48 11.01 6.23 21.98
N CYS A 49 12.26 5.90 21.70
CA CYS A 49 12.96 4.75 22.29
C CYS A 49 14.18 5.22 23.09
N PRO A 50 14.44 4.70 24.31
CA PRO A 50 15.63 5.07 25.08
C PRO A 50 16.96 4.75 24.38
N LEU A 51 16.95 3.80 23.44
CA LEU A 51 18.13 3.35 22.70
C LEU A 51 18.26 4.00 21.32
N GLU A 52 17.45 5.03 21.01
CA GLU A 52 17.29 5.53 19.65
C GLU A 52 18.61 5.94 18.97
N GLU A 53 19.49 6.59 19.73
CA GLU A 53 20.79 7.11 19.26
C GLU A 53 21.88 6.04 19.16
N THR A 54 21.68 4.86 19.76
CA THR A 54 22.68 3.77 19.82
C THR A 54 22.19 2.46 19.21
N CYS A 55 20.94 2.42 18.75
CA CYS A 55 20.30 1.23 18.20
C CYS A 55 20.62 1.08 16.70
N GLY A 56 21.63 0.27 16.36
CA GLY A 56 21.94 -0.05 14.96
C GLY A 56 20.76 -0.71 14.21
N LEU A 57 19.89 -1.41 14.93
CA LEU A 57 18.68 -2.02 14.36
C LEU A 57 17.69 -0.95 13.86
N ARG A 58 17.65 0.22 14.50
CA ARG A 58 16.83 1.35 14.03
C ARG A 58 17.31 1.86 12.68
N CYS A 59 18.62 1.98 12.48
CA CYS A 59 19.19 2.42 11.21
C CYS A 59 18.76 1.50 10.07
N LEU A 60 18.92 0.19 10.26
CA LEU A 60 18.48 -0.81 9.29
C LEU A 60 16.97 -0.72 9.01
N TRP A 61 16.14 -0.69 10.05
CA TRP A 61 14.69 -0.61 9.85
C TRP A 61 14.23 0.71 9.24
N LYS A 62 14.96 1.80 9.45
CA LYS A 62 14.70 3.07 8.78
C LYS A 62 14.87 2.92 7.28
N GLU A 63 15.96 2.31 6.83
CA GLU A 63 16.22 2.04 5.42
C GLU A 63 15.14 1.14 4.81
N VAL A 64 14.77 0.05 5.49
CA VAL A 64 13.70 -0.85 5.05
C VAL A 64 12.38 -0.11 4.90
N ARG A 65 12.00 0.68 5.92
CA ARG A 65 10.80 1.52 5.91
C ARG A 65 10.81 2.48 4.72
N ASP A 66 11.93 3.16 4.46
CA ASP A 66 12.04 4.12 3.36
C ASP A 66 11.91 3.43 1.98
N MET A 67 12.54 2.28 1.80
CA MET A 67 12.46 1.49 0.56
C MET A 67 11.03 1.01 0.29
N VAL A 68 10.39 0.42 1.30
CA VAL A 68 9.02 -0.10 1.20
C VAL A 68 8.03 1.04 0.97
N ALA A 69 8.11 2.11 1.75
CA ALA A 69 7.24 3.27 1.59
C ALA A 69 7.35 3.86 0.19
N LYS A 70 8.58 4.10 -0.29
CA LYS A 70 8.81 4.63 -1.64
C LYS A 70 8.20 3.74 -2.72
N HIS A 71 8.39 2.41 -2.64
CA HIS A 71 7.84 1.50 -3.63
C HIS A 71 6.30 1.51 -3.65
N LEU A 72 5.68 1.49 -2.46
CA LEU A 72 4.23 1.46 -2.32
C LEU A 72 3.58 2.81 -2.65
N GLU A 73 4.28 3.93 -2.43
CA GLU A 73 3.84 5.28 -2.80
C GLU A 73 3.92 5.51 -4.31
N GLN A 74 4.81 4.83 -5.00
CA GLN A 74 4.93 4.89 -6.46
C GLN A 74 4.02 3.87 -7.18
N THR A 75 3.43 2.91 -6.46
CA THR A 75 2.56 1.90 -7.04
C THR A 75 1.10 2.29 -6.88
N THR A 76 0.37 2.41 -7.99
CA THR A 76 -1.05 2.75 -8.05
C THR A 76 -1.94 1.52 -8.20
N PHE A 77 -3.25 1.67 -7.98
CA PHE A 77 -4.22 0.59 -8.24
C PHE A 77 -4.34 0.27 -9.74
N ALA A 78 -4.02 1.22 -10.62
CA ALA A 78 -3.93 0.96 -12.05
C ALA A 78 -2.77 0.00 -12.38
N ASP A 79 -1.60 0.18 -11.74
CA ASP A 79 -0.46 -0.73 -11.90
C ASP A 79 -0.79 -2.14 -11.39
N VAL A 80 -1.50 -2.24 -10.27
CA VAL A 80 -1.99 -3.53 -9.73
C VAL A 80 -2.96 -4.19 -10.71
N LEU A 81 -3.85 -3.42 -11.32
CA LEU A 81 -4.79 -3.92 -12.33
C LEU A 81 -4.05 -4.47 -13.56
N GLU A 82 -2.99 -3.81 -14.01
CA GLU A 82 -2.14 -4.29 -15.10
C GLU A 82 -1.49 -5.64 -14.75
N ARG A 83 -0.91 -5.75 -13.55
CA ARG A 83 -0.35 -7.02 -13.05
C ARG A 83 -1.41 -8.14 -13.06
N GLN A 84 -2.62 -7.84 -12.59
CA GLN A 84 -3.71 -8.82 -12.57
C GLN A 84 -4.15 -9.23 -13.98
N ARG A 85 -4.22 -8.29 -14.93
CA ARG A 85 -4.53 -8.60 -16.34
C ARG A 85 -3.50 -9.55 -16.93
N ALA A 86 -2.21 -9.33 -16.69
CA ALA A 86 -1.14 -10.22 -17.15
C ALA A 86 -1.27 -11.63 -16.55
N ILE A 87 -1.60 -11.75 -15.27
CA ILE A 87 -1.87 -13.05 -14.62
C ILE A 87 -3.06 -13.76 -15.27
N ASN A 88 -4.15 -13.04 -15.51
CA ASN A 88 -5.35 -13.60 -16.14
C ASN A 88 -5.07 -14.12 -17.55
N GLN A 89 -4.26 -13.39 -18.33
CA GLN A 89 -3.86 -13.81 -19.68
C GLN A 89 -3.05 -15.11 -19.66
N LYS A 90 -2.05 -15.23 -18.76
CA LYS A 90 -1.26 -16.46 -18.60
C LYS A 90 -2.15 -17.67 -18.30
N LYS A 91 -3.09 -17.53 -17.36
CA LYS A 91 -4.05 -18.61 -17.02
C LYS A 91 -4.91 -19.05 -18.21
N ILE A 92 -5.30 -18.12 -19.08
CA ILE A 92 -6.09 -18.45 -20.28
C ILE A 92 -5.25 -19.25 -21.27
N MET A 93 -3.95 -18.93 -21.41
CA MET A 93 -3.03 -19.65 -22.31
C MET A 93 -2.77 -21.07 -21.81
N GLU A 94 -2.54 -21.25 -20.51
CA GLU A 94 -2.30 -22.57 -19.90
C GLU A 94 -3.50 -23.52 -20.04
N LYS A 95 -4.73 -23.01 -19.96
CA LYS A 95 -5.96 -23.81 -20.13
C LYS A 95 -6.28 -24.22 -21.57
N LYS A 96 -5.61 -23.61 -22.55
CA LYS A 96 -5.78 -23.91 -23.97
C LYS A 96 -4.75 -24.91 -24.50
N SER A 97 -3.73 -25.22 -23.69
CA SER A 97 -2.78 -26.31 -23.93
C SER A 97 -3.27 -27.60 -23.30
#